data_AF-A0A956VCC8-F1
#
_entry.id   AF-A0A956VCC8-F1
#
_cell.length_a   1.000
_cell.length_b   1.000
_cell.length_c   1.000
_cell.angle_alpha   90.00
_cell.angle_beta   90.00
_cell.angle_gamma   90.00
#
_symmetry.space_group_name_H-M   'P 1'
#
loop_
_entity.id
_entity.type
_entity.pdbx_description
1 polymer ?
#
loop_
_entity_poly.entity_id
_entity_poly.type
_entity_poly.pdbx_seq_one_letter_code
_entity_poly.pdbx_strand_id
1 'polypeptide(L)'
;MDYVAHFFAALFLVNGVPHFVQGVSGNRFQSPFAKPPGVGESSPESNVLWGSANFIVGSLLLNVVTFELGFNVHSLVFLVGALAMAFFLARYFGRVRNK
;
A
#
# COMPACT_ATOMS: atom_id res chain seq x y z
N MET A 1 -17.98 -12.48 1.63
CA MET A 1 -17.61 -11.06 1.45
C MET A 1 -16.33 -10.72 2.22
N ASP A 2 -16.03 -11.41 3.33
CA ASP A 2 -14.87 -11.10 4.17
C ASP A 2 -13.50 -11.32 3.51
N TYR A 3 -13.32 -12.37 2.70
CA TYR A 3 -12.04 -12.63 2.03
C TYR A 3 -11.60 -11.48 1.11
N VAL A 4 -12.55 -10.84 0.43
CA VAL A 4 -12.28 -9.70 -0.44
C VAL A 4 -11.78 -8.52 0.39
N ALA A 5 -12.44 -8.21 1.50
CA ALA A 5 -12.00 -7.15 2.41
C ALA A 5 -10.60 -7.42 2.98
N HIS A 6 -10.29 -8.65 3.39
CA HIS A 6 -8.95 -9.05 3.85
C HIS A 6 -7.87 -8.86 2.78
N PHE A 7 -8.16 -9.28 1.54
CA PHE A 7 -7.26 -9.12 0.42
C PHE A 7 -6.98 -7.64 0.12
N PHE A 8 -8.04 -6.83 -0.01
CA PHE A 8 -7.90 -5.39 -0.29
C PHE A 8 -7.27 -4.63 0.87
N ALA A 9 -7.56 -5.00 2.13
CA ALA A 9 -6.88 -4.45 3.29
C ALA A 9 -5.36 -4.62 3.17
N ALA A 10 -4.91 -5.82 2.80
CA ALA A 10 -3.49 -6.09 2.57
C ALA A 10 -2.92 -5.23 1.43
N LEU A 11 -3.65 -5.07 0.32
CA LEU A 11 -3.21 -4.20 -0.79
C LEU A 11 -2.99 -2.76 -0.32
N PHE A 12 -3.95 -2.17 0.40
CA PHE A 12 -3.83 -0.81 0.92
C PHE A 12 -2.69 -0.68 1.93
N LEU A 13 -2.59 -1.60 2.89
CA LEU A 13 -1.53 -1.56 3.89
C LEU A 13 -0.14 -1.64 3.24
N VAL A 14 0.06 -2.57 2.31
CA VAL A 14 1.36 -2.69 1.61
C VAL A 14 1.63 -1.50 0.68
N ASN A 15 0.61 -0.96 0.01
CA ASN A 15 0.74 0.24 -0.81
C ASN A 15 1.20 1.45 0.00
N GLY A 16 0.72 1.59 1.25
CA GLY A 16 1.09 2.69 2.12
C GLY A 16 2.59 2.72 2.47
N VAL A 17 3.24 1.55 2.56
CA VAL A 17 4.64 1.42 3.03
C VAL A 17 5.63 2.29 2.26
N PRO A 18 5.81 2.13 0.93
CA PRO A 18 6.83 2.90 0.23
C PRO A 18 6.53 4.40 0.22
N HIS A 19 5.25 4.80 0.13
CA HIS A 19 4.88 6.21 0.17
C HIS A 19 5.17 6.83 1.54
N PHE A 20 4.69 6.19 2.61
CA PHE A 20 4.87 6.71 3.96
C PHE A 20 6.35 6.75 4.34
N VAL A 21 7.09 5.65 4.15
CA VAL A 21 8.51 5.56 4.52
C VAL A 21 9.35 6.59 3.75
N GLN A 22 9.14 6.73 2.44
CA GLN A 22 9.86 7.74 1.67
C GLN A 22 9.49 9.16 2.13
N GLY A 23 8.21 9.42 2.36
CA GLY A 23 7.71 10.71 2.82
C GLY A 23 8.29 11.12 4.18
N VAL A 24 8.23 10.26 5.19
CA VAL A 24 8.80 10.57 6.53
C VAL A 24 10.33 10.61 6.53
N SER A 25 10.97 10.00 5.53
CA SER A 25 12.42 10.12 5.32
C SER A 25 12.82 11.40 4.56
N GLY A 26 11.87 12.27 4.22
CA GLY A 26 12.14 13.51 3.47
C GLY A 26 12.39 13.31 1.98
N ASN A 27 12.14 12.12 1.44
CA ASN A 27 12.36 11.81 0.03
C ASN A 27 11.13 12.11 -0.82
N ARG A 28 11.36 12.63 -2.03
CA ARG A 28 10.35 12.63 -3.08
C ARG A 28 10.10 11.20 -3.56
N PHE A 29 8.86 10.91 -3.91
CA PHE A 29 8.47 9.57 -4.35
C PHE A 29 7.26 9.60 -5.27
N GLN A 30 7.11 8.58 -6.10
CA GLN A 30 6.02 8.44 -7.05
C GLN A 30 4.68 8.40 -6.33
N SER A 31 3.69 9.11 -6.85
CA SER A 31 2.34 9.13 -6.28
C SER A 31 1.28 9.42 -7.37
N PRO A 32 -0.01 9.12 -7.13
CA PRO A 32 -1.07 9.46 -8.08
C PRO A 32 -1.24 10.96 -8.31
N PHE A 33 -0.68 11.80 -7.43
CA PHE A 33 -0.76 13.27 -7.51
C PHE A 33 0.38 13.89 -8.33
N ALA A 34 1.37 13.09 -8.74
CA ALA A 34 2.48 13.57 -9.54
C ALA A 34 2.08 13.83 -11.00
N LYS A 35 3.00 14.43 -11.78
CA LYS A 35 2.87 14.59 -13.23
C LYS A 35 4.08 13.94 -13.91
N PRO A 36 3.92 12.88 -14.73
CA PRO A 36 2.67 12.15 -14.98
C PRO A 36 2.18 11.38 -13.72
N PRO A 37 0.85 11.20 -13.54
CA PRO A 37 0.29 10.47 -12.40
C PRO A 37 0.87 9.07 -12.23
N GLY A 38 1.27 8.72 -11.01
CA GLY A 38 1.85 7.43 -10.67
C GLY A 38 3.24 7.17 -11.27
N VAL A 39 3.84 8.14 -11.96
CA VAL A 39 5.15 7.99 -12.63
C VAL A 39 6.13 9.07 -12.18
N GLY A 40 5.71 10.34 -12.21
CA GLY A 40 6.50 11.44 -11.65
C GLY A 40 6.54 11.38 -10.13
N GLU A 41 7.32 12.27 -9.51
CA GLU A 41 7.45 12.32 -8.05
C GLU A 41 6.66 13.47 -7.43
N SER A 42 6.01 13.17 -6.30
CA SER A 42 5.38 14.17 -5.42
C SER A 42 6.28 14.52 -4.25
N SER A 43 5.93 15.58 -3.52
CA SER A 43 6.68 16.01 -2.34
C SER A 43 6.66 14.94 -1.23
N PRO A 44 7.60 15.02 -0.26
CA PRO A 44 7.59 14.13 0.89
C PRO A 44 6.27 14.18 1.66
N GLU A 45 5.72 15.38 1.92
CA GLU A 45 4.47 15.58 2.66
C GLU A 45 3.28 14.96 1.92
N SER A 46 3.24 15.09 0.59
CA SER A 46 2.20 14.46 -0.23
C SER A 46 2.25 12.94 -0.10
N ASN A 47 3.45 12.35 -0.03
CA ASN A 47 3.63 10.92 0.15
C ASN A 47 3.33 10.46 1.57
N VAL A 48 3.62 11.27 2.60
CA VAL A 48 3.17 10.99 3.98
C VAL A 48 1.64 10.93 4.04
N LEU A 49 0.95 11.92 3.48
CA LEU A 49 -0.51 11.96 3.46
C LEU A 49 -1.08 10.76 2.69
N TRP A 50 -0.52 10.46 1.51
CA TRP A 50 -0.97 9.34 0.70
C TRP A 50 -0.75 7.98 1.36
N GLY A 51 0.44 7.76 1.92
CA GLY A 51 0.74 6.55 2.68
C GLY A 51 -0.17 6.38 3.89
N SER A 52 -0.41 7.47 4.63
CA SER A 52 -1.33 7.48 5.78
C SER A 52 -2.77 7.17 5.38
N ALA A 53 -3.26 7.75 4.28
CA ALA A 53 -4.59 7.44 3.76
C ALA A 53 -4.75 5.95 3.43
N ASN A 54 -3.72 5.34 2.83
CA ASN A 54 -3.69 3.91 2.55
C ASN A 54 -3.73 3.08 3.85
N PHE A 55 -2.95 3.45 4.87
CA PHE A 55 -3.00 2.76 6.17
C PHE A 55 -4.36 2.87 6.84
N ILE A 56 -5.00 4.04 6.79
CA ILE A 56 -6.33 4.26 7.35
C ILE A 56 -7.35 3.37 6.64
N VAL A 57 -7.39 3.38 5.30
CA VAL A 57 -8.32 2.54 4.53
C VAL A 57 -8.08 1.06 4.80
N GLY A 58 -6.82 0.61 4.76
CA GLY A 58 -6.47 -0.78 5.05
C GLY A 58 -6.87 -1.21 6.47
N SER A 59 -6.64 -0.36 7.47
CA SER A 59 -7.03 -0.61 8.86
C SER A 59 -8.54 -0.65 9.03
N LEU A 60 -9.27 0.30 8.42
CA LEU A 60 -10.73 0.31 8.46
C LEU A 60 -11.32 -0.96 7.84
N LEU A 61 -10.76 -1.43 6.72
CA LEU A 61 -11.17 -2.69 6.11
C LEU A 61 -10.99 -3.88 7.07
N LEU A 62 -9.88 -3.94 7.81
CA LEU A 62 -9.66 -4.97 8.85
C LEU A 62 -10.53 -4.80 10.10
N ASN A 63 -11.16 -3.64 10.32
CA ASN A 63 -12.06 -3.43 11.46
C ASN A 63 -13.52 -3.78 11.10
N VAL A 64 -13.92 -3.58 9.84
CA VAL A 64 -15.29 -3.92 9.38
C VAL A 64 -15.46 -5.43 9.23
N VAL A 65 -14.38 -6.18 9.00
CA VAL A 65 -14.38 -7.64 9.02
C VAL A 65 -13.61 -8.13 10.23
N THR A 66 -14.09 -9.15 10.95
CA THR A 66 -13.35 -9.69 12.09
C THR A 66 -12.05 -10.32 11.59
N PHE A 67 -10.92 -9.62 11.77
CA PHE A 67 -9.60 -10.13 11.42
C PHE A 67 -8.95 -10.79 12.63
N GLU A 68 -8.86 -12.11 12.59
CA GLU A 68 -8.08 -12.90 13.54
C GLU A 68 -6.83 -13.44 12.86
N LEU A 69 -5.66 -12.96 13.31
CA LEU A 69 -4.39 -13.47 12.84
C LEU A 69 -4.18 -14.90 13.37
N GLY A 70 -3.95 -15.85 12.47
CA GLY A 70 -3.72 -17.25 12.84
C GLY A 70 -3.59 -18.17 11.63
N PHE A 71 -3.56 -19.48 11.88
CA PHE A 71 -3.55 -20.50 10.83
C PHE A 71 -4.95 -20.70 10.24
N ASN A 72 -5.47 -19.68 9.57
CA ASN A 72 -6.79 -19.67 8.96
C ASN A 72 -6.75 -19.09 7.54
N VAL A 73 -7.83 -19.32 6.79
CA VAL A 73 -7.95 -18.88 5.38
C VAL A 73 -7.91 -17.36 5.26
N HIS A 74 -8.43 -16.61 6.25
CA HIS A 74 -8.42 -15.14 6.24
C HIS A 74 -6.99 -14.58 6.27
N SER A 75 -6.14 -15.13 7.13
CA SER A 75 -4.72 -14.80 7.22
C SER A 75 -3.95 -15.19 5.96
N LEU A 76 -4.27 -16.35 5.36
CA LEU A 76 -3.69 -16.75 4.08
C LEU A 76 -4.07 -15.77 2.96
N VAL A 77 -5.34 -15.40 2.84
CA VAL A 77 -5.82 -14.44 1.82
C VAL A 77 -5.18 -13.07 2.00
N PHE A 78 -5.08 -12.59 3.24
CA PHE A 78 -4.36 -11.35 3.57
C PHE A 78 -2.89 -11.44 3.13
N LEU A 79 -2.19 -12.53 3.47
CA LEU A 79 -0.78 -12.74 3.10
C LEU A 79 -0.58 -12.77 1.58
N VAL A 80 -1.46 -13.46 0.84
CA VAL A 80 -1.43 -13.50 -0.63
C VAL A 80 -1.59 -12.09 -1.21
N GLY A 81 -2.53 -11.29 -0.69
CA GLY A 81 -2.70 -9.90 -1.10
C GLY A 81 -1.47 -9.06 -0.80
N ALA A 82 -0.90 -9.19 0.40
CA ALA A 82 0.29 -8.46 0.80
C ALA A 82 1.49 -8.77 -0.13
N LEU A 83 1.74 -10.05 -0.40
CA LEU A 83 2.83 -10.48 -1.29
C LEU A 83 2.60 -10.01 -2.72
N ALA A 84 1.38 -10.17 -3.25
CA ALA A 84 1.03 -9.72 -4.59
C ALA A 84 1.29 -8.22 -4.77
N MET A 85 0.87 -7.41 -3.80
CA MET A 85 1.11 -5.97 -3.83
C MET A 85 2.59 -5.63 -3.69
N ALA A 86 3.32 -6.30 -2.79
CA ALA A 86 4.76 -6.06 -2.60
C ALA A 86 5.54 -6.32 -3.90
N PHE A 87 5.30 -7.45 -4.58
CA PHE A 87 5.92 -7.75 -5.87
C PHE A 87 5.53 -6.76 -6.97
N PHE A 88 4.24 -6.37 -7.02
CA PHE A 88 3.77 -5.37 -7.96
C PHE A 88 4.51 -4.04 -7.76
N LEU A 89 4.58 -3.52 -6.53
CA LEU A 89 5.24 -2.25 -6.22
C LEU A 89 6.74 -2.31 -6.49
N ALA A 90 7.41 -3.40 -6.10
CA ALA A 90 8.84 -3.59 -6.37
C ALA A 90 9.15 -3.52 -7.88
N ARG A 91 8.35 -4.22 -8.70
CA ARG A 91 8.52 -4.21 -10.16
C ARG A 91 8.13 -2.86 -10.77
N TYR A 92 7.02 -2.28 -10.33
CA TYR A 92 6.49 -1.04 -10.89
C TYR A 92 7.42 0.14 -10.59
N PHE A 93 7.74 0.37 -9.31
CA PHE A 93 8.62 1.47 -8.91
C PHE A 93 10.06 1.24 -9.37
N GLY A 94 10.55 0.00 -9.41
CA GLY A 94 11.84 -0.31 -10.05
C GLY A 94 11.87 0.12 -11.52
N ARG A 95 10.77 -0.05 -12.27
CA ARG A 95 10.68 0.38 -13.68
C ARG A 95 10.56 1.89 -13.84
N VAL A 96 9.84 2.61 -12.97
CA VAL A 96 9.63 4.06 -13.14
C VAL A 96 10.71 4.92 -12.50
N ARG A 97 11.47 4.38 -11.53
CA ARG A 97 12.60 5.07 -10.88
C ARG A 97 13.94 4.89 -11.58
N ASN A 98 14.15 3.76 -12.26
CA ASN A 98 15.40 3.47 -12.96
C ASN A 98 15.34 3.88 -14.44
N LYS A 99 14.55 4.90 -14.77
CA LYS A 99 14.44 5.48 -16.11
C LYS A 99 15.13 6.82 -16.18
#